data_AF-A0A0Q7N3Q7-F1
#
_entry.id   AF-A0A0Q7N3Q7-F1
#
_cell.length_a   1.000
_cell.length_b   1.000
_cell.length_c   1.000
_cell.angle_alpha   90.00
_cell.angle_beta   90.00
_cell.angle_gamma   90.00
#
_symmetry.space_group_name_H-M   'P 1'
#
loop_
_entity.id
_entity.type
_entity.pdbx_description
1 polymer ?
#
loop_
_entity_poly.entity_id
_entity_poly.type
_entity_poly.pdbx_seq_one_letter_code
_entity_poly.pdbx_strand_id
1 'polypeptide(L)'
;MSNVRRLIACILVGLGALLLAAAVMIPTYTVDKVAKTPLDLRITTVAKSVPGEESLVLDSKSLTATEGAATVNTNVPLVSQRFLTVEEPSDAEEMTVQAGQTLRRDDRDPKEGLLTASVDRVTLDRVTGAPIDASPNGSIAVAADPKSGAAIPVEQQRRGLQYRFPIGTEKKSYPYFDLNARATYDIDFIEESEINGVPVYHFRQDIPVTNMWDVVKHPSHQLALPAAKWGLEGTEPVTMTRFYTNTRDVWVEPRTGAVLKGGEKIHMYYGRSANQVDVSVLKSHLVFDEETIEAQMAVTQESLDKLDLFGKTLPIILGIVGAIALIAGAVLGFLSSGGSNSRRTIDPPTERIRPSNL
;
A
#
# COMPACT_ATOMS: atom_id res chain seq x y z
N MET A 1 23.76 41.65 38.74
CA MET A 1 23.83 40.79 37.52
C MET A 1 23.81 39.28 37.81
N SER A 2 23.81 38.80 39.07
CA SER A 2 23.85 37.36 39.41
C SER A 2 22.51 36.62 39.22
N ASN A 3 21.37 37.25 39.56
CA ASN A 3 20.05 36.61 39.48
C ASN A 3 19.61 36.31 38.04
N VAL A 4 19.88 37.21 37.10
CA VAL A 4 19.56 37.02 35.67
C VAL A 4 20.37 35.87 35.07
N ARG A 5 21.66 35.75 35.40
CA ARG A 5 22.50 34.63 34.93
C ARG A 5 22.04 33.28 35.49
N ARG A 6 21.59 33.22 36.74
CA ARG A 6 21.02 32.01 37.34
C ARG A 6 19.69 31.63 36.70
N LEU A 7 18.81 32.60 36.44
CA LEU A 7 17.55 32.34 35.75
C LEU A 7 17.79 31.80 34.33
N ILE A 8 18.70 32.40 33.57
CA ILE A 8 19.08 31.94 32.22
C ILE A 8 19.68 30.54 32.28
N ALA A 9 20.56 30.25 33.26
CA ALA A 9 21.13 28.92 33.44
C ALA A 9 20.04 27.86 33.71
N CYS A 10 19.08 28.15 34.59
CA CYS A 10 17.95 27.24 34.86
C CYS A 10 17.08 27.01 33.63
N ILE A 11 16.78 28.06 32.85
CA ILE A 11 16.01 27.95 31.60
C ILE A 11 16.75 27.06 30.60
N LEU A 12 18.06 27.26 30.43
CA LEU A 12 18.87 26.48 29.49
C LEU A 12 18.98 25.00 29.88
N VAL A 13 19.14 24.70 31.17
CA VAL A 13 19.13 23.32 31.67
C VAL A 13 17.75 22.67 31.48
N GLY A 14 16.68 23.37 31.84
CA GLY A 14 15.31 22.87 31.66
C GLY A 14 14.95 22.62 30.20
N LEU A 15 15.31 23.55 29.31
CA LEU A 15 15.13 23.41 27.87
C LEU A 15 15.99 22.27 27.31
N GLY A 16 17.25 22.17 27.73
CA GLY A 16 18.15 21.10 27.31
C GLY A 16 17.61 19.72 27.67
N ALA A 17 17.15 19.54 28.91
CA ALA A 17 16.53 18.30 29.37
C ALA A 17 15.23 17.97 28.59
N LEU A 18 14.38 18.96 28.33
CA LEU A 18 13.16 18.79 27.55
C LEU A 18 13.46 18.37 26.11
N LEU A 19 14.41 19.01 25.45
CA LEU A 19 14.81 18.69 24.07
C LEU A 19 15.44 17.30 23.97
N LEU A 20 16.26 16.90 24.95
CA LEU A 20 16.80 15.54 25.02
C LEU A 20 15.70 14.50 25.26
N ALA A 21 14.74 14.79 26.14
CA ALA A 21 13.58 13.91 26.34
C ALA A 21 12.75 13.77 25.06
N ALA A 22 12.50 14.88 24.34
CA ALA A 22 11.82 14.86 23.05
C ALA A 22 12.61 14.07 21.99
N ALA A 23 13.93 14.22 21.94
CA ALA A 23 14.80 13.47 21.02
C ALA A 23 14.71 11.95 21.22
N VAL A 24 14.51 11.49 22.45
CA VAL A 24 14.30 10.06 22.73
C VAL A 24 12.85 9.64 22.47
N MET A 25 11.87 10.43 22.89
CA MET A 25 10.46 10.08 22.81
C MET A 25 9.91 10.05 21.38
N ILE A 26 10.33 10.97 20.50
CA ILE A 26 9.82 11.05 19.13
C ILE A 26 10.07 9.74 18.34
N PRO A 27 11.30 9.19 18.25
CA PRO A 27 11.52 7.96 17.50
C PRO A 27 10.82 6.75 18.13
N THR A 28 10.68 6.71 19.46
CA THR A 28 10.08 5.56 20.16
C THR A 28 8.55 5.59 20.28
N TYR A 29 7.92 6.75 20.06
CA TYR A 29 6.47 6.92 20.28
C TYR A 29 5.74 7.55 19.08
N THR A 30 6.40 8.46 18.35
CA THR A 30 5.77 9.20 17.25
C THR A 30 5.89 8.45 15.93
N VAL A 31 6.98 7.71 15.70
CA VAL A 31 7.20 6.99 14.42
C VAL A 31 6.08 5.98 14.17
N ASP A 32 5.70 5.17 15.16
CA ASP A 32 4.61 4.18 15.01
C ASP A 32 3.25 4.82 14.69
N LYS A 33 3.05 6.09 15.06
CA LYS A 33 1.82 6.84 14.77
C LYS A 33 1.84 7.50 13.40
N VAL A 34 3.02 7.83 12.90
CA VAL A 34 3.23 8.48 11.59
C VAL A 34 3.42 7.44 10.49
N ALA A 35 3.94 6.26 10.83
CA ALA A 35 4.09 5.10 9.96
C ALA A 35 2.74 4.40 9.77
N LYS A 36 1.79 5.11 9.15
CA LYS A 36 0.47 4.59 8.78
C LYS A 36 0.10 5.08 7.38
N THR A 37 -0.70 4.29 6.67
CA THR A 37 -1.22 4.73 5.37
C THR A 37 -2.08 6.00 5.53
N PRO A 38 -1.88 7.04 4.70
CA PRO A 38 -2.73 8.25 4.72
C PRO A 38 -4.19 7.93 4.39
N LEU A 39 -5.13 8.64 5.03
CA LEU A 39 -6.58 8.46 4.81
C LEU A 39 -7.11 9.27 3.62
N ASP A 40 -6.32 10.19 3.09
CA ASP A 40 -6.63 11.01 1.90
C ASP A 40 -5.99 10.43 0.63
N LEU A 41 -5.54 9.17 0.69
CA LEU A 41 -4.84 8.50 -0.39
C LEU A 41 -5.73 8.36 -1.63
N ARG A 42 -5.25 8.89 -2.76
CA ARG A 42 -5.86 8.73 -4.09
C ARG A 42 -4.78 8.33 -5.07
N ILE A 43 -4.85 7.09 -5.54
CA ILE A 43 -3.83 6.50 -6.40
C ILE A 43 -4.48 6.08 -7.72
N THR A 44 -3.88 6.45 -8.85
CA THR A 44 -4.18 5.83 -10.15
C THR A 44 -2.97 5.05 -10.60
N THR A 45 -3.18 3.78 -10.98
CA THR A 45 -2.15 2.97 -11.64
C THR A 45 -2.63 2.55 -13.01
N VAL A 46 -1.76 2.68 -14.01
CA VAL A 46 -1.99 2.26 -15.40
C VAL A 46 -0.98 1.19 -15.75
N ALA A 47 -1.48 0.03 -16.19
CA ALA A 47 -0.67 -1.05 -16.75
C ALA A 47 -1.01 -1.24 -18.24
N LYS A 48 0.01 -1.43 -19.08
CA LYS A 48 -0.15 -1.61 -20.53
C LYS A 48 0.40 -2.96 -20.97
N SER A 49 -0.16 -3.52 -22.03
CA SER A 49 0.38 -4.72 -22.67
C SER A 49 1.81 -4.47 -23.16
N VAL A 50 2.73 -5.40 -22.86
CA VAL A 50 4.13 -5.28 -23.29
C VAL A 50 4.24 -5.37 -24.82
N PRO A 51 4.84 -4.37 -25.50
CA PRO A 51 5.04 -4.42 -26.94
C PRO A 51 5.88 -5.62 -27.38
N GLY A 52 5.44 -6.33 -28.41
CA GLY A 52 6.13 -7.50 -28.97
C GLY A 52 5.85 -8.82 -28.23
N GLU A 53 5.16 -8.79 -27.09
CA GLU A 53 4.62 -9.99 -26.45
C GLU A 53 3.21 -10.33 -26.96
N GLU A 54 2.80 -11.58 -26.78
CA GLU A 54 1.49 -12.04 -27.21
C GLU A 54 0.37 -11.34 -26.40
N SER A 55 -0.57 -10.73 -27.12
CA SER A 55 -1.78 -10.12 -26.54
C SER A 55 -3.01 -10.54 -27.33
N LEU A 56 -3.86 -11.36 -26.72
CA LEU A 56 -5.03 -12.00 -27.32
C LEU A 56 -6.31 -11.53 -26.65
N VAL A 57 -7.33 -11.22 -27.45
CA VAL A 57 -8.69 -10.91 -26.97
C VAL A 57 -9.71 -11.59 -27.85
N LEU A 58 -10.58 -12.39 -27.25
CA LEU A 58 -11.74 -12.98 -27.94
C LEU A 58 -12.72 -11.88 -28.35
N ASP A 59 -13.07 -11.85 -29.63
CA ASP A 59 -14.22 -11.09 -30.09
C ASP A 59 -15.50 -11.79 -29.63
N SER A 60 -16.05 -11.36 -28.49
CA SER A 60 -17.24 -11.99 -27.89
C SER A 60 -18.46 -12.01 -28.83
N LYS A 61 -18.55 -11.08 -29.79
CA LYS A 61 -19.62 -11.06 -30.79
C LYS A 61 -19.54 -12.24 -31.75
N SER A 62 -18.34 -12.81 -31.96
CA SER A 62 -18.17 -14.01 -32.81
C SER A 62 -18.81 -15.26 -32.22
N LEU A 63 -18.95 -15.33 -30.88
CA LEU A 63 -19.60 -16.44 -30.19
C LEU A 63 -21.11 -16.52 -30.50
N THR A 64 -21.74 -15.39 -30.78
CA THR A 64 -23.19 -15.29 -31.05
C THR A 64 -23.50 -15.00 -32.52
N ALA A 65 -22.49 -14.82 -33.37
CA ALA A 65 -22.67 -14.68 -34.82
C ALA A 65 -23.35 -15.93 -35.41
N THR A 66 -24.17 -15.77 -36.44
CA THR A 66 -24.87 -16.90 -37.09
C THR A 66 -23.91 -17.85 -37.81
N GLU A 67 -22.82 -17.33 -38.33
CA GLU A 67 -21.80 -18.07 -39.10
C GLU A 67 -20.40 -17.85 -38.52
N GLY A 68 -19.44 -18.66 -38.95
CA GLY A 68 -18.03 -18.58 -38.55
C GLY A 68 -17.71 -19.16 -37.16
N ALA A 69 -16.45 -19.49 -36.92
CA ALA A 69 -15.96 -19.92 -35.61
C ALA A 69 -15.71 -18.72 -34.68
N ALA A 70 -15.42 -18.99 -33.40
CA ALA A 70 -14.94 -17.99 -32.46
C ALA A 70 -13.64 -17.33 -32.98
N THR A 71 -13.59 -16.00 -32.95
CA THR A 71 -12.47 -15.22 -33.47
C THR A 71 -11.67 -14.61 -32.33
N VAL A 72 -10.38 -14.89 -32.28
CA VAL A 72 -9.45 -14.28 -31.33
C VAL A 72 -8.63 -13.22 -32.06
N ASN A 73 -8.70 -11.98 -31.62
CA ASN A 73 -7.85 -10.90 -32.13
C ASN A 73 -6.47 -11.01 -31.50
N THR A 74 -5.43 -10.83 -32.32
CA THR A 74 -4.02 -10.89 -31.93
C THR A 74 -3.42 -9.49 -31.87
N ASN A 75 -2.29 -9.34 -31.15
CA ASN A 75 -1.56 -8.08 -30.99
C ASN A 75 -2.45 -6.92 -30.51
N VAL A 76 -3.42 -7.21 -29.63
CA VAL A 76 -4.36 -6.21 -29.14
C VAL A 76 -3.70 -5.36 -28.06
N PRO A 77 -3.55 -4.04 -28.24
CA PRO A 77 -3.02 -3.18 -27.19
C PRO A 77 -4.04 -3.08 -26.06
N LEU A 78 -3.62 -3.39 -24.84
CA LEU A 78 -4.47 -3.37 -23.66
C LEU A 78 -3.99 -2.36 -22.65
N VAL A 79 -4.95 -1.74 -21.96
CA VAL A 79 -4.72 -0.83 -20.83
C VAL A 79 -5.59 -1.30 -19.67
N SER A 80 -4.95 -1.60 -18.54
CA SER A 80 -5.59 -1.78 -17.25
C SER A 80 -5.40 -0.53 -16.42
N GLN A 81 -6.49 0.11 -16.01
CA GLN A 81 -6.45 1.28 -15.14
C GLN A 81 -7.15 0.94 -13.83
N ARG A 82 -6.49 1.23 -12.72
CA ARG A 82 -7.01 1.07 -11.37
C ARG A 82 -6.94 2.39 -10.64
N PHE A 83 -8.06 2.76 -10.02
CA PHE A 83 -8.19 3.96 -9.20
C PHE A 83 -8.56 3.56 -7.77
N LEU A 84 -7.68 3.90 -6.83
CA LEU A 84 -7.73 3.54 -5.42
C LEU A 84 -8.06 4.78 -4.59
N THR A 85 -9.07 4.66 -3.73
CA THR A 85 -9.44 5.65 -2.73
C THR A 85 -9.59 5.00 -1.36
N VAL A 86 -9.45 5.83 -0.32
CA VAL A 86 -9.87 5.46 1.04
C VAL A 86 -11.27 6.02 1.26
N GLU A 87 -12.15 5.19 1.82
CA GLU A 87 -13.57 5.45 2.04
C GLU A 87 -13.95 5.19 3.50
N GLU A 88 -15.11 5.67 3.94
CA GLU A 88 -15.66 5.33 5.26
C GLU A 88 -16.17 3.88 5.29
N PRO A 89 -15.99 3.09 6.37
CA PRO A 89 -15.36 3.49 7.63
C PRO A 89 -13.83 3.46 7.54
N SER A 90 -13.19 4.52 8.04
CA SER A 90 -11.74 4.60 8.22
C SER A 90 -11.38 5.44 9.45
N ASP A 91 -10.35 5.03 10.19
CA ASP A 91 -9.93 5.72 11.41
C ASP A 91 -8.41 5.67 11.65
N ALA A 92 -7.99 5.83 12.90
CA ALA A 92 -6.59 5.83 13.30
C ALA A 92 -5.88 4.49 13.00
N GLU A 93 -6.59 3.36 13.05
CA GLU A 93 -6.03 2.01 12.95
C GLU A 93 -6.45 1.29 11.67
N GLU A 94 -7.68 1.52 11.20
CA GLU A 94 -8.26 0.80 10.07
C GLU A 94 -8.59 1.73 8.90
N MET A 95 -8.56 1.22 7.67
CA MET A 95 -8.97 1.97 6.49
C MET A 95 -9.76 1.09 5.51
N THR A 96 -10.86 1.61 4.98
CA THR A 96 -11.56 0.96 3.88
C THR A 96 -11.01 1.46 2.56
N VAL A 97 -10.37 0.56 1.81
CA VAL A 97 -9.90 0.83 0.45
C VAL A 97 -10.99 0.45 -0.54
N GLN A 98 -11.24 1.35 -1.50
CA GLN A 98 -12.06 1.08 -2.68
C GLN A 98 -11.20 1.19 -3.94
N ALA A 99 -11.20 0.16 -4.78
CA ALA A 99 -10.50 0.13 -6.04
C ALA A 99 -11.47 -0.05 -7.21
N GLY A 100 -11.65 1.00 -8.00
CA GLY A 100 -12.27 0.88 -9.32
C GLY A 100 -11.23 0.40 -10.32
N GLN A 101 -11.51 -0.67 -11.05
CA GLN A 101 -10.60 -1.21 -12.06
C GLN A 101 -11.33 -1.37 -13.39
N THR A 102 -10.63 -1.04 -14.48
CA THR A 102 -11.06 -1.30 -15.85
C THR A 102 -9.93 -1.95 -16.62
N LEU A 103 -10.27 -2.91 -17.48
CA LEU A 103 -9.40 -3.41 -18.53
C LEU A 103 -10.08 -3.13 -19.86
N ARG A 104 -9.36 -2.47 -20.77
CA ARG A 104 -9.89 -2.09 -22.07
C ARG A 104 -8.85 -2.29 -23.16
N ARG A 105 -9.32 -2.40 -24.39
CA ARG A 105 -8.51 -2.25 -25.59
C ARG A 105 -8.20 -0.78 -25.81
N ASP A 106 -6.98 -0.49 -26.25
CA ASP A 106 -6.53 0.88 -26.55
C ASP A 106 -6.67 1.23 -28.04
N ASP A 107 -7.01 0.24 -28.88
CA ASP A 107 -7.25 0.40 -30.32
C ASP A 107 -8.71 0.71 -30.68
N ARG A 108 -9.55 1.01 -29.68
CA ARG A 108 -10.99 1.27 -29.83
C ARG A 108 -11.42 2.46 -28.98
N ASP A 109 -12.62 3.00 -29.27
CA ASP A 109 -13.27 3.95 -28.37
C ASP A 109 -13.35 3.38 -26.94
N PRO A 110 -13.11 4.18 -25.88
CA PRO A 110 -13.06 3.68 -24.51
C PRO A 110 -14.28 2.87 -24.06
N LYS A 111 -15.49 3.20 -24.56
CA LYS A 111 -16.71 2.46 -24.21
C LYS A 111 -16.80 1.14 -24.97
N GLU A 112 -16.45 1.14 -26.26
CA GLU A 112 -16.49 -0.05 -27.10
C GLU A 112 -15.31 -1.02 -26.84
N GLY A 113 -14.20 -0.50 -26.34
CA GLY A 113 -13.00 -1.23 -25.99
C GLY A 113 -13.03 -1.87 -24.59
N LEU A 114 -14.03 -1.55 -23.76
CA LEU A 114 -14.13 -2.09 -22.40
C LEU A 114 -14.29 -3.61 -22.40
N LEU A 115 -13.40 -4.31 -21.71
CA LEU A 115 -13.41 -5.77 -21.59
C LEU A 115 -13.94 -6.23 -20.23
N THR A 116 -13.52 -5.56 -19.16
CA THR A 116 -14.04 -5.79 -17.81
C THR A 116 -13.97 -4.51 -16.98
N ALA A 117 -14.89 -4.37 -16.05
CA ALA A 117 -14.89 -3.35 -15.02
C ALA A 117 -15.30 -3.99 -13.69
N SER A 118 -14.65 -3.57 -12.61
CA SER A 118 -14.98 -4.00 -11.26
C SER A 118 -14.79 -2.88 -10.26
N VAL A 119 -15.59 -2.90 -9.20
CA VAL A 119 -15.31 -2.14 -7.98
C VAL A 119 -15.02 -3.14 -6.89
N ASP A 120 -13.83 -3.01 -6.31
CA ASP A 120 -13.40 -3.81 -5.18
C ASP A 120 -13.38 -2.96 -3.93
N ARG A 121 -13.78 -3.53 -2.79
CA ARG A 121 -13.77 -2.83 -1.51
C ARG A 121 -13.30 -3.77 -0.40
N VAL A 122 -12.39 -3.30 0.45
CA VAL A 122 -11.86 -4.08 1.58
C VAL A 122 -11.40 -3.16 2.71
N THR A 123 -11.71 -3.52 3.95
CA THR A 123 -11.22 -2.82 5.14
C THR A 123 -9.95 -3.51 5.66
N LEU A 124 -8.90 -2.71 5.83
CA LEU A 124 -7.54 -3.14 6.12
C LEU A 124 -7.00 -2.45 7.36
N ASP A 125 -6.11 -3.12 8.08
CA ASP A 125 -5.26 -2.49 9.08
C ASP A 125 -4.23 -1.56 8.38
N ARG A 126 -4.07 -0.33 8.88
CA ARG A 126 -3.28 0.73 8.24
C ARG A 126 -1.76 0.52 8.31
N VAL A 127 -1.28 -0.40 9.16
CA VAL A 127 0.14 -0.70 9.40
C VAL A 127 0.54 -2.00 8.70
N THR A 128 -0.25 -3.05 8.88
CA THR A 128 0.01 -4.38 8.32
C THR A 128 -0.50 -4.52 6.88
N GLY A 129 -1.51 -3.74 6.48
CA GLY A 129 -2.17 -3.89 5.19
C GLY A 129 -3.04 -5.15 5.06
N ALA A 130 -3.20 -5.92 6.14
CA ALA A 130 -4.03 -7.12 6.17
C ALA A 130 -5.51 -6.76 6.33
N PRO A 131 -6.43 -7.54 5.74
CA PRO A 131 -7.86 -7.40 6.01
C PRO A 131 -8.17 -7.57 7.50
N ILE A 132 -9.07 -6.73 8.02
CA ILE A 132 -9.51 -6.80 9.41
C ILE A 132 -10.34 -8.07 9.67
N ASP A 133 -10.46 -8.46 10.94
CA ASP A 133 -11.26 -9.62 11.38
C ASP A 133 -12.74 -9.27 11.62
N ALA A 134 -13.28 -8.36 10.80
CA ALA A 134 -14.72 -8.15 10.67
C ALA A 134 -15.26 -9.09 9.59
N SER A 135 -16.54 -9.46 9.67
CA SER A 135 -17.21 -10.27 8.65
C SER A 135 -18.54 -9.63 8.22
N PRO A 136 -18.70 -9.24 6.95
CA PRO A 136 -17.67 -9.25 5.89
C PRO A 136 -16.64 -8.13 6.06
N ASN A 137 -15.39 -8.37 5.67
CA ASN A 137 -14.37 -7.33 5.57
C ASN A 137 -14.21 -6.73 4.16
N GLY A 138 -15.02 -7.16 3.18
CA GLY A 138 -14.97 -6.59 1.84
C GLY A 138 -16.09 -7.03 0.90
N SER A 139 -16.07 -6.49 -0.32
CA SER A 139 -17.05 -6.81 -1.36
C SER A 139 -16.50 -6.59 -2.77
N ILE A 140 -16.98 -7.39 -3.73
CA ILE A 140 -16.63 -7.25 -5.16
C ILE A 140 -17.91 -6.96 -5.94
N ALA A 141 -17.91 -5.89 -6.72
CA ALA A 141 -18.93 -5.60 -7.70
C ALA A 141 -18.35 -5.75 -9.12
N VAL A 142 -18.94 -6.63 -9.92
CA VAL A 142 -18.65 -6.78 -11.36
C VAL A 142 -19.87 -6.47 -12.24
N ALA A 143 -20.97 -6.12 -11.61
CA ALA A 143 -22.22 -5.72 -12.24
C ALA A 143 -22.64 -4.35 -11.69
N ALA A 144 -23.40 -3.62 -12.50
CA ALA A 144 -24.03 -2.37 -12.13
C ALA A 144 -25.55 -2.47 -12.29
N ASP A 145 -26.29 -1.78 -11.44
CA ASP A 145 -27.72 -1.64 -11.54
C ASP A 145 -28.08 -0.91 -12.86
N PRO A 146 -28.91 -1.50 -13.74
CA PRO A 146 -29.20 -0.93 -15.05
C PRO A 146 -29.91 0.43 -15.02
N LYS A 147 -30.54 0.81 -13.89
CA LYS A 147 -31.31 2.06 -13.78
C LYS A 147 -30.48 3.21 -13.23
N SER A 148 -29.73 2.94 -12.17
CA SER A 148 -28.93 3.91 -11.44
C SER A 148 -27.46 3.93 -11.86
N GLY A 149 -26.97 2.87 -12.50
CA GLY A 149 -25.55 2.68 -12.79
C GLY A 149 -24.71 2.36 -11.54
N ALA A 150 -25.34 2.21 -10.38
CA ALA A 150 -24.64 1.92 -9.14
C ALA A 150 -24.04 0.50 -9.16
N ALA A 151 -22.81 0.36 -8.68
CA ALA A 151 -22.19 -0.95 -8.53
C ALA A 151 -23.01 -1.84 -7.58
N ILE A 152 -23.16 -3.13 -7.92
CA ILE A 152 -23.86 -4.11 -7.10
C ILE A 152 -22.81 -4.95 -6.35
N PRO A 153 -22.50 -4.63 -5.08
CA PRO A 153 -21.49 -5.35 -4.32
C PRO A 153 -21.96 -6.74 -3.91
N VAL A 154 -21.07 -7.72 -4.04
CA VAL A 154 -21.22 -9.05 -3.43
C VAL A 154 -20.25 -9.11 -2.26
N GLU A 155 -20.79 -9.20 -1.04
CA GLU A 155 -20.00 -9.29 0.18
C GLU A 155 -19.19 -10.58 0.24
N GLN A 156 -17.99 -10.49 0.79
CA GLN A 156 -17.10 -11.63 0.98
C GLN A 156 -16.16 -11.42 2.16
N GLN A 157 -15.82 -12.52 2.82
CA GLN A 157 -14.72 -12.53 3.78
C GLN A 157 -13.41 -12.80 3.05
N ARG A 158 -12.42 -11.94 3.28
CA ARG A 158 -11.11 -12.01 2.62
C ARG A 158 -10.00 -12.29 3.60
N ARG A 159 -8.93 -12.87 3.06
CA ARG A 159 -7.64 -13.02 3.72
C ARG A 159 -6.54 -12.62 2.74
N GLY A 160 -5.40 -12.25 3.29
CA GLY A 160 -4.23 -11.86 2.52
C GLY A 160 -4.26 -10.41 2.03
N LEU A 161 -3.06 -9.90 1.75
CA LEU A 161 -2.78 -8.56 1.28
C LEU A 161 -3.28 -8.37 -0.16
N GLN A 162 -3.43 -7.12 -0.61
CA GLN A 162 -3.78 -6.84 -2.01
C GLN A 162 -3.22 -5.51 -2.51
N TYR A 163 -3.45 -4.42 -1.79
CA TYR A 163 -3.11 -3.07 -2.26
C TYR A 163 -1.77 -2.54 -1.74
N ARG A 164 -1.30 -3.07 -0.62
CA ARG A 164 -0.03 -2.71 0.01
C ARG A 164 0.50 -3.89 0.81
N PHE A 165 1.79 -3.84 1.13
CA PHE A 165 2.46 -4.74 2.05
C PHE A 165 2.53 -4.11 3.45
N PRO A 166 2.94 -4.86 4.49
CA PRO A 166 3.19 -4.28 5.80
C PRO A 166 4.27 -3.20 5.76
N ILE A 167 4.12 -2.17 6.59
CA ILE A 167 5.23 -1.25 6.87
C ILE A 167 6.37 -2.05 7.50
N GLY A 168 7.59 -1.83 7.02
CA GLY A 168 8.71 -2.73 7.35
C GLY A 168 8.51 -4.12 6.72
N THR A 169 8.15 -4.16 5.44
CA THR A 169 8.03 -5.40 4.67
C THR A 169 9.30 -6.24 4.83
N GLU A 170 9.12 -7.53 5.10
CA GLU A 170 10.18 -8.50 5.32
C GLU A 170 10.36 -9.39 4.08
N LYS A 171 11.53 -10.02 3.96
CA LYS A 171 11.87 -10.94 2.86
C LYS A 171 11.27 -12.33 3.10
N LYS A 172 9.94 -12.44 3.06
CA LYS A 172 9.20 -13.69 3.30
C LYS A 172 7.96 -13.79 2.43
N SER A 173 7.35 -14.96 2.36
CA SER A 173 6.05 -15.13 1.70
C SER A 173 4.93 -14.46 2.49
N TYR A 174 3.96 -13.88 1.78
CA TYR A 174 2.76 -13.31 2.38
C TYR A 174 1.50 -13.90 1.75
N PRO A 175 0.43 -14.14 2.52
CA PRO A 175 -0.86 -14.44 1.91
C PRO A 175 -1.32 -13.22 1.10
N TYR A 176 -1.71 -13.43 -0.16
CA TYR A 176 -2.06 -12.34 -1.07
C TYR A 176 -3.32 -12.70 -1.89
N PHE A 177 -4.26 -11.77 -1.95
CA PHE A 177 -5.59 -12.01 -2.51
C PHE A 177 -5.63 -11.74 -4.02
N ASP A 178 -6.16 -12.71 -4.77
CA ASP A 178 -6.46 -12.53 -6.19
C ASP A 178 -7.95 -12.25 -6.42
N LEU A 179 -8.23 -11.14 -7.10
CA LEU A 179 -9.58 -10.65 -7.32
C LEU A 179 -10.41 -11.54 -8.26
N ASN A 180 -9.77 -12.16 -9.26
CA ASN A 180 -10.45 -12.97 -10.26
C ASN A 180 -10.76 -14.37 -9.73
N ALA A 181 -9.76 -15.03 -9.13
CA ALA A 181 -9.92 -16.33 -8.48
C ALA A 181 -10.75 -16.23 -7.19
N ARG A 182 -10.89 -15.03 -6.62
CA ARG A 182 -11.52 -14.74 -5.32
C ARG A 182 -10.96 -15.60 -4.20
N ALA A 183 -9.65 -15.82 -4.25
CA ALA A 183 -8.93 -16.71 -3.36
C ALA A 183 -7.57 -16.11 -2.99
N THR A 184 -7.01 -16.61 -1.90
CA THR A 184 -5.72 -16.19 -1.37
C THR A 184 -4.68 -17.25 -1.70
N TYR A 185 -3.57 -16.82 -2.28
CA TYR A 185 -2.38 -17.64 -2.52
C TYR A 185 -1.16 -16.87 -2.03
N ASP A 186 -0.09 -17.58 -1.70
CA ASP A 186 1.12 -16.91 -1.23
C ASP A 186 1.79 -16.11 -2.36
N ILE A 187 2.27 -14.92 -2.01
CA ILE A 187 3.18 -14.14 -2.83
C ILE A 187 4.57 -14.23 -2.20
N ASP A 188 5.52 -14.79 -2.95
CA ASP A 188 6.84 -15.16 -2.45
C ASP A 188 7.86 -14.06 -2.71
N PHE A 189 8.75 -13.82 -1.75
CA PHE A 189 9.92 -12.98 -1.97
C PHE A 189 10.88 -13.65 -2.95
N ILE A 190 11.29 -12.93 -3.98
CA ILE A 190 12.19 -13.42 -5.02
C ILE A 190 13.59 -12.86 -4.83
N GLU A 191 13.71 -11.53 -4.82
CA GLU A 191 15.01 -10.86 -4.75
C GLU A 191 14.91 -9.41 -4.25
N GLU A 192 16.07 -8.85 -3.88
CA GLU A 192 16.23 -7.40 -3.76
C GLU A 192 16.52 -6.80 -5.14
N SER A 193 15.97 -5.63 -5.38
CA SER A 193 16.17 -4.89 -6.62
C SER A 193 16.18 -3.39 -6.33
N GLU A 194 16.29 -2.58 -7.37
CA GLU A 194 16.22 -1.13 -7.27
C GLU A 194 15.38 -0.56 -8.41
N ILE A 195 14.58 0.46 -8.10
CA ILE A 195 13.85 1.26 -9.10
C ILE A 195 14.31 2.70 -8.93
N ASN A 196 15.00 3.24 -9.94
CA ASN A 196 15.53 4.60 -9.91
C ASN A 196 16.34 4.94 -8.65
N GLY A 197 17.12 3.97 -8.15
CA GLY A 197 17.96 4.10 -6.95
C GLY A 197 17.21 3.92 -5.62
N VAL A 198 15.91 3.63 -5.65
CA VAL A 198 15.11 3.27 -4.47
C VAL A 198 15.18 1.75 -4.27
N PRO A 199 15.67 1.25 -3.12
CA PRO A 199 15.67 -0.18 -2.81
C PRO A 199 14.25 -0.74 -2.76
N VAL A 200 14.04 -1.87 -3.41
CA VAL A 200 12.75 -2.57 -3.45
C VAL A 200 12.92 -4.07 -3.26
N TYR A 201 11.87 -4.72 -2.77
CA TYR A 201 11.76 -6.17 -2.76
C TYR A 201 10.82 -6.62 -3.87
N HIS A 202 11.29 -7.55 -4.70
CA HIS A 202 10.49 -8.18 -5.73
C HIS A 202 9.77 -9.40 -5.16
N PHE A 203 8.46 -9.44 -5.32
CA PHE A 203 7.64 -10.58 -4.98
C PHE A 203 6.89 -11.12 -6.20
N ARG A 204 6.66 -12.44 -6.22
CA ARG A 204 5.89 -13.12 -7.26
C ARG A 204 4.78 -13.99 -6.68
N GLN A 205 3.62 -13.93 -7.31
CA GLN A 205 2.47 -14.80 -7.04
C GLN A 205 2.17 -15.61 -8.28
N ASP A 206 1.93 -16.91 -8.11
CA ASP A 206 1.42 -17.77 -9.18
C ASP A 206 0.02 -18.28 -8.82
N ILE A 207 -0.97 -17.91 -9.63
CA ILE A 207 -2.35 -18.34 -9.48
C ILE A 207 -2.57 -19.62 -10.29
N PRO A 208 -2.88 -20.75 -9.64
CA PRO A 208 -3.13 -22.00 -10.35
C PRO A 208 -4.35 -21.88 -11.26
N VAL A 209 -4.42 -22.79 -12.24
CA VAL A 209 -5.58 -22.86 -13.14
C VAL A 209 -6.86 -22.99 -12.33
N THR A 210 -7.71 -21.98 -12.45
CA THR A 210 -8.93 -21.82 -11.67
C THR A 210 -10.14 -21.96 -12.59
N ASN A 211 -11.06 -22.85 -12.24
CA ASN A 211 -12.35 -22.99 -12.92
C ASN A 211 -13.28 -21.82 -12.52
N MET A 212 -13.53 -20.89 -13.42
CA MET A 212 -14.33 -19.70 -13.13
C MET A 212 -15.79 -20.02 -12.82
N TRP A 213 -16.32 -21.15 -13.29
CA TRP A 213 -17.67 -21.60 -12.94
C TRP A 213 -17.78 -21.93 -11.45
N ASP A 214 -16.72 -22.44 -10.82
CA ASP A 214 -16.73 -22.78 -9.39
C ASP A 214 -16.56 -21.54 -8.50
N VAL A 215 -15.94 -20.48 -9.04
CA VAL A 215 -15.78 -19.19 -8.35
C VAL A 215 -17.09 -18.38 -8.36
N VAL A 216 -17.68 -18.16 -9.55
CA VAL A 216 -18.96 -17.46 -9.70
C VAL A 216 -19.77 -18.12 -10.80
N LYS A 217 -21.01 -18.50 -10.49
CA LYS A 217 -21.97 -19.04 -11.47
C LYS A 217 -22.45 -17.91 -12.39
N HIS A 218 -21.76 -17.73 -13.51
CA HIS A 218 -22.10 -16.77 -14.56
C HIS A 218 -22.17 -17.46 -15.92
N PRO A 219 -23.15 -17.18 -16.79
CA PRO A 219 -23.28 -17.86 -18.08
C PRO A 219 -22.02 -17.78 -18.97
N SER A 220 -21.27 -16.68 -18.90
CA SER A 220 -20.00 -16.58 -19.65
C SER A 220 -18.88 -17.49 -19.12
N HIS A 221 -19.03 -18.10 -17.94
CA HIS A 221 -18.03 -19.04 -17.41
C HIS A 221 -18.25 -20.48 -17.88
N GLN A 222 -19.41 -20.79 -18.48
CA GLN A 222 -19.67 -22.08 -19.07
C GLN A 222 -20.65 -21.93 -20.26
N LEU A 223 -20.18 -22.24 -21.47
CA LEU A 223 -20.94 -22.06 -22.70
C LEU A 223 -21.09 -23.39 -23.43
N ALA A 224 -22.33 -23.73 -23.81
CA ALA A 224 -22.63 -24.82 -24.72
C ALA A 224 -22.99 -24.23 -26.09
N LEU A 225 -22.07 -24.35 -27.06
CA LEU A 225 -22.24 -23.85 -28.43
C LEU A 225 -21.96 -24.99 -29.42
N PRO A 226 -22.48 -24.94 -30.67
CA PRO A 226 -22.16 -25.93 -31.70
C PRO A 226 -20.66 -26.16 -31.85
N ALA A 227 -20.21 -27.40 -32.08
CA ALA A 227 -18.80 -27.75 -32.20
C ALA A 227 -18.03 -26.83 -33.19
N ALA A 228 -18.64 -26.52 -34.34
CA ALA A 228 -18.10 -25.57 -35.32
C ALA A 228 -17.76 -24.18 -34.76
N LYS A 229 -18.48 -23.70 -33.72
CA LYS A 229 -18.16 -22.43 -33.05
C LYS A 229 -16.83 -22.47 -32.31
N TRP A 230 -16.43 -23.63 -31.84
CA TRP A 230 -15.15 -23.85 -31.19
C TRP A 230 -14.04 -24.22 -32.19
N GLY A 231 -14.31 -24.15 -33.50
CA GLY A 231 -13.38 -24.62 -34.53
C GLY A 231 -13.26 -26.15 -34.59
N LEU A 232 -14.21 -26.87 -34.00
CA LEU A 232 -14.27 -28.34 -34.01
C LEU A 232 -15.19 -28.83 -35.13
N GLU A 233 -14.98 -30.05 -35.61
CA GLU A 233 -15.87 -30.68 -36.57
C GLU A 233 -17.23 -31.03 -35.94
N GLY A 234 -18.30 -30.89 -36.73
CA GLY A 234 -19.67 -31.23 -36.34
C GLY A 234 -20.53 -30.04 -35.89
N THR A 235 -21.81 -30.34 -35.63
CA THR A 235 -22.84 -29.35 -35.25
C THR A 235 -23.35 -29.53 -33.83
N GLU A 236 -23.05 -30.66 -33.19
CA GLU A 236 -23.51 -30.94 -31.84
C GLU A 236 -22.94 -29.94 -30.83
N PRO A 237 -23.73 -29.53 -29.82
CA PRO A 237 -23.25 -28.63 -28.78
C PRO A 237 -22.08 -29.22 -28.00
N VAL A 238 -21.00 -28.45 -27.87
CA VAL A 238 -19.87 -28.75 -26.99
C VAL A 238 -19.85 -27.71 -25.88
N THR A 239 -19.83 -28.21 -24.65
CA THR A 239 -19.70 -27.37 -23.45
C THR A 239 -18.23 -27.04 -23.20
N MET A 240 -17.93 -25.76 -23.12
CA MET A 240 -16.63 -25.22 -22.72
C MET A 240 -16.76 -24.50 -21.38
N THR A 241 -15.76 -24.65 -20.53
CA THR A 241 -15.64 -23.95 -19.25
C THR A 241 -14.55 -22.90 -19.34
N ARG A 242 -14.77 -21.73 -18.73
CA ARG A 242 -13.78 -20.66 -18.65
C ARG A 242 -12.82 -20.92 -17.50
N PHE A 243 -11.53 -20.95 -17.81
CA PHE A 243 -10.45 -21.08 -16.85
C PHE A 243 -9.66 -19.77 -16.78
N TYR A 244 -9.00 -19.54 -15.64
CA TYR A 244 -8.14 -18.40 -15.38
C TYR A 244 -6.83 -18.85 -14.74
N THR A 245 -5.73 -18.23 -15.13
CA THR A 245 -4.43 -18.28 -14.44
C THR A 245 -3.78 -16.90 -14.56
N ASN A 246 -2.85 -16.63 -13.65
CA ASN A 246 -2.11 -15.39 -13.61
C ASN A 246 -0.76 -15.61 -12.92
N THR A 247 0.28 -14.96 -13.42
CA THR A 247 1.52 -14.75 -12.67
C THR A 247 1.63 -13.25 -12.41
N ARG A 248 1.70 -12.86 -11.14
CA ARG A 248 1.79 -11.46 -10.71
C ARG A 248 3.18 -11.20 -10.14
N ASP A 249 3.81 -10.14 -10.59
CA ASP A 249 5.06 -9.61 -10.07
C ASP A 249 4.81 -8.23 -9.46
N VAL A 250 5.32 -7.97 -8.26
CA VAL A 250 5.22 -6.66 -7.60
C VAL A 250 6.56 -6.27 -6.97
N TRP A 251 6.92 -4.99 -7.06
CA TRP A 251 8.12 -4.44 -6.44
C TRP A 251 7.71 -3.46 -5.35
N VAL A 252 8.18 -3.73 -4.14
CA VAL A 252 7.69 -3.10 -2.92
C VAL A 252 8.81 -2.32 -2.26
N GLU A 253 8.58 -1.04 -1.94
CA GLU A 253 9.49 -0.30 -1.07
C GLU A 253 9.30 -0.77 0.38
N PRO A 254 10.33 -1.34 1.02
CA PRO A 254 10.13 -2.12 2.23
C PRO A 254 9.77 -1.29 3.46
N ARG A 255 10.19 -0.03 3.56
CA ARG A 255 9.93 0.79 4.75
C ARG A 255 8.46 1.19 4.84
N THR A 256 7.84 1.49 3.70
CA THR A 256 6.45 1.96 3.60
C THR A 256 5.46 0.84 3.27
N GLY A 257 5.93 -0.24 2.63
CA GLY A 257 5.08 -1.30 2.09
C GLY A 257 4.35 -0.91 0.79
N ALA A 258 4.75 0.21 0.15
CA ALA A 258 4.15 0.69 -1.08
C ALA A 258 4.59 -0.15 -2.29
N VAL A 259 3.65 -0.45 -3.20
CA VAL A 259 3.95 -1.14 -4.47
C VAL A 259 4.32 -0.10 -5.52
N LEU A 260 5.58 -0.05 -5.91
CA LEU A 260 6.12 0.93 -6.87
C LEU A 260 5.95 0.48 -8.33
N LYS A 261 6.03 -0.82 -8.57
CA LYS A 261 5.90 -1.42 -9.90
C LYS A 261 5.11 -2.72 -9.78
N GLY A 262 4.33 -3.03 -10.81
CA GLY A 262 3.57 -4.27 -10.90
C GLY A 262 3.48 -4.77 -12.33
N GLY A 263 3.36 -6.09 -12.47
CA GLY A 263 3.10 -6.76 -13.73
C GLY A 263 2.26 -8.01 -13.54
N GLU A 264 1.46 -8.35 -14.53
CA GLU A 264 0.58 -9.53 -14.52
C GLU A 264 0.57 -10.22 -15.87
N LYS A 265 0.73 -11.55 -15.86
CA LYS A 265 0.59 -12.42 -17.03
C LYS A 265 -0.74 -13.15 -16.96
N ILE A 266 -1.79 -12.45 -17.37
CA ILE A 266 -3.16 -12.95 -17.27
C ILE A 266 -3.43 -13.89 -18.44
N HIS A 267 -4.02 -15.05 -18.17
CA HIS A 267 -4.61 -15.91 -19.19
C HIS A 267 -5.97 -16.42 -18.76
N MET A 268 -7.00 -16.04 -19.51
CA MET A 268 -8.35 -16.61 -19.45
C MET A 268 -8.64 -17.31 -20.77
N TYR A 269 -9.21 -18.50 -20.72
CA TYR A 269 -9.54 -19.30 -21.90
C TYR A 269 -10.78 -20.17 -21.67
N TYR A 270 -11.44 -20.54 -22.75
CA TYR A 270 -12.39 -21.63 -22.80
C TYR A 270 -11.67 -22.94 -23.08
N GLY A 271 -12.03 -23.98 -22.33
CA GLY A 271 -11.52 -25.32 -22.51
C GLY A 271 -12.53 -26.39 -22.13
N ARG A 272 -12.42 -27.58 -22.73
CA ARG A 272 -13.15 -28.78 -22.30
C ARG A 272 -12.65 -29.31 -20.97
N SER A 273 -11.41 -28.99 -20.61
CA SER A 273 -10.77 -29.36 -19.35
C SER A 273 -9.72 -28.32 -18.97
N ALA A 274 -9.30 -28.31 -17.70
CA ALA A 274 -8.38 -27.31 -17.17
C ALA A 274 -7.02 -27.30 -17.90
N ASN A 275 -6.54 -28.44 -18.39
CA ASN A 275 -5.25 -28.57 -19.08
C ASN A 275 -5.36 -28.39 -20.61
N GLN A 276 -6.52 -27.99 -21.12
CA GLN A 276 -6.76 -27.82 -22.54
C GLN A 276 -7.23 -26.40 -22.86
N VAL A 277 -6.39 -25.66 -23.58
CA VAL A 277 -6.74 -24.34 -24.12
C VAL A 277 -7.37 -24.54 -25.49
N ASP A 278 -8.69 -24.43 -25.59
CA ASP A 278 -9.41 -24.52 -26.87
C ASP A 278 -9.55 -23.12 -27.50
N VAL A 279 -9.98 -22.10 -26.73
CA VAL A 279 -10.10 -20.71 -27.22
C VAL A 279 -9.63 -19.72 -26.16
N SER A 280 -8.60 -18.92 -26.46
CA SER A 280 -8.15 -17.86 -25.56
C SER A 280 -9.15 -16.70 -25.52
N VAL A 281 -9.58 -16.32 -24.32
CA VAL A 281 -10.51 -15.21 -24.07
C VAL A 281 -9.76 -13.90 -23.86
N LEU A 282 -8.74 -13.95 -23.01
CA LEU A 282 -7.84 -12.84 -22.71
C LEU A 282 -6.48 -13.46 -22.41
N LYS A 283 -5.42 -13.05 -23.12
CA LYS A 283 -4.05 -13.42 -22.76
C LYS A 283 -3.18 -12.20 -22.94
N SER A 284 -2.49 -11.75 -21.90
CA SER A 284 -1.60 -10.58 -22.03
C SER A 284 -0.65 -10.49 -20.85
N HIS A 285 0.52 -9.92 -21.11
CA HIS A 285 1.44 -9.46 -20.08
C HIS A 285 1.26 -7.95 -19.92
N LEU A 286 0.65 -7.52 -18.81
CA LEU A 286 0.39 -6.12 -18.49
C LEU A 286 1.42 -5.65 -17.47
N VAL A 287 2.09 -4.53 -17.70
CA VAL A 287 3.06 -3.94 -16.77
C VAL A 287 2.76 -2.47 -16.54
N PHE A 288 3.02 -1.96 -15.33
CA PHE A 288 2.89 -0.53 -15.04
C PHE A 288 3.69 0.29 -16.05
N ASP A 289 3.10 1.38 -16.55
CA ASP A 289 3.83 2.33 -17.38
C ASP A 289 4.72 3.25 -16.52
N GLU A 290 5.65 3.94 -17.18
CA GLU A 290 6.65 4.75 -16.49
C GLU A 290 6.01 5.90 -15.68
N GLU A 291 4.97 6.54 -16.23
CA GLU A 291 4.22 7.59 -15.53
C GLU A 291 3.61 7.07 -14.21
N THR A 292 3.09 5.84 -14.22
CA THR A 292 2.61 5.19 -12.99
C THR A 292 3.73 4.94 -11.99
N ILE A 293 4.89 4.45 -12.45
CA ILE A 293 6.04 4.20 -11.57
C ILE A 293 6.54 5.50 -10.95
N GLU A 294 6.70 6.56 -11.75
CA GLU A 294 7.09 7.90 -11.29
C GLU A 294 6.11 8.48 -10.27
N ALA A 295 4.80 8.39 -10.53
CA ALA A 295 3.78 8.86 -9.61
C ALA A 295 3.80 8.09 -8.28
N GLN A 296 3.97 6.77 -8.31
CA GLN A 296 4.07 5.96 -7.09
C GLN A 296 5.33 6.26 -6.29
N MET A 297 6.46 6.46 -6.97
CA MET A 297 7.70 6.86 -6.32
C MET A 297 7.56 8.23 -5.65
N ALA A 298 6.94 9.21 -6.29
CA ALA A 298 6.76 10.55 -5.72
C ALA A 298 5.95 10.50 -4.40
N VAL A 299 4.84 9.75 -4.38
CA VAL A 299 4.02 9.55 -3.17
C VAL A 299 4.80 8.78 -2.09
N THR A 300 5.58 7.79 -2.49
CA THR A 300 6.38 6.98 -1.57
C THR A 300 7.52 7.78 -0.96
N GLN A 301 8.19 8.63 -1.74
CA GLN A 301 9.27 9.48 -1.25
C GLN A 301 8.79 10.47 -0.20
N GLU A 302 7.59 11.05 -0.36
CA GLU A 302 7.00 11.91 0.68
C GLU A 302 6.80 11.15 2.00
N SER A 303 6.39 9.88 1.92
CA SER A 303 6.25 9.02 3.09
C SER A 303 7.61 8.69 3.73
N LEU A 304 8.62 8.40 2.92
CA LEU A 304 9.99 8.14 3.37
C LEU A 304 10.61 9.37 4.05
N ASP A 305 10.44 10.56 3.47
CA ASP A 305 10.95 11.82 4.03
C ASP A 305 10.32 12.11 5.39
N LYS A 306 9.02 11.84 5.56
CA LYS A 306 8.35 11.93 6.88
C LYS A 306 8.94 10.92 7.86
N LEU A 307 9.14 9.67 7.45
CA LEU A 307 9.76 8.66 8.30
C LEU A 307 11.19 9.06 8.72
N ASP A 308 11.98 9.61 7.81
CA ASP A 308 13.34 10.07 8.11
C ASP A 308 13.36 11.34 8.98
N LEU A 309 12.43 12.27 8.76
CA LEU A 309 12.28 13.47 9.57
C LEU A 309 12.01 13.12 11.03
N PHE A 310 10.98 12.33 11.30
CA PHE A 310 10.58 11.98 12.67
C PHE A 310 11.45 10.88 13.27
N GLY A 311 11.92 9.93 12.47
CA GLY A 311 12.73 8.81 12.96
C GLY A 311 14.19 9.16 13.22
N LYS A 312 14.75 10.14 12.48
CA LYS A 312 16.20 10.40 12.50
C LYS A 312 16.56 11.88 12.59
N THR A 313 16.10 12.70 11.64
CA THR A 313 16.60 14.08 11.49
C THR A 313 16.22 14.99 12.65
N LEU A 314 14.93 15.05 13.00
CA LEU A 314 14.43 15.88 14.10
C LEU A 314 14.98 15.41 15.46
N PRO A 315 14.98 14.10 15.80
CA PRO A 315 15.62 13.61 17.01
C PRO A 315 17.10 14.00 17.15
N ILE A 316 17.90 13.91 16.07
CA ILE A 316 19.31 14.30 16.10
C ILE A 316 19.47 15.79 16.37
N ILE A 317 18.70 16.64 15.69
CA ILE A 317 18.75 18.11 15.88
C ILE A 317 18.37 18.45 17.33
N LEU A 318 17.27 17.90 17.84
CA LEU A 318 16.83 18.11 19.22
C LEU A 318 17.86 17.60 20.22
N GLY A 319 18.51 16.47 19.92
CA GLY A 319 19.59 15.90 20.73
C GLY A 319 20.80 16.83 20.83
N ILE A 320 21.28 17.35 19.70
CA ILE A 320 22.42 18.25 19.63
C ILE A 320 22.11 19.58 20.33
N VAL A 321 20.98 20.21 19.98
CA VAL A 321 20.57 21.49 20.57
C VAL A 321 20.31 21.33 22.07
N GLY A 322 19.68 20.21 22.47
CA GLY A 322 19.44 19.87 23.87
C GLY A 322 20.72 19.71 24.67
N ALA A 323 21.71 18.98 24.12
CA ALA A 323 23.02 18.81 24.75
C ALA A 323 23.77 20.15 24.88
N ILE A 324 23.77 20.98 23.83
CA ILE A 324 24.42 22.30 23.86
C ILE A 324 23.76 23.20 24.91
N ALA A 325 22.43 23.25 24.96
CA ALA A 325 21.69 24.04 25.94
C ALA A 325 21.99 23.57 27.37
N LEU A 326 22.03 22.26 27.60
CA LEU A 326 22.33 21.66 28.90
C LEU A 326 23.76 21.99 29.35
N ILE A 327 24.76 21.85 28.47
CA ILE A 327 26.17 22.19 28.76
C ILE A 327 26.30 23.69 29.05
N ALA A 328 25.75 24.56 28.20
CA ALA A 328 25.81 26.01 28.39
C ALA A 328 25.14 26.43 29.70
N GLY A 329 23.98 25.85 30.02
CA GLY A 329 23.27 26.08 31.27
C GLY A 329 24.08 25.65 32.49
N ALA A 330 24.70 24.46 32.45
CA ALA A 330 25.57 23.97 33.50
C ALA A 330 26.80 24.88 33.71
N VAL A 331 27.52 25.23 32.64
CA VAL A 331 28.69 26.13 32.69
C VAL A 331 28.32 27.50 33.27
N LEU A 332 27.22 28.12 32.81
CA LEU A 332 26.74 29.39 33.34
C LEU A 332 26.32 29.27 34.81
N GLY A 333 25.73 28.14 35.21
CA GLY A 333 25.40 27.82 36.59
C GLY A 333 26.64 27.79 37.48
N PHE A 334 27.67 27.02 37.09
CA PHE A 334 28.93 26.89 37.84
C PHE A 334 29.71 28.21 37.93
N LEU A 335 29.79 28.98 36.84
CA LEU A 335 30.44 30.29 36.84
C LEU A 335 29.71 31.32 37.71
N SER A 336 28.41 31.13 37.98
CA SER A 336 27.61 32.02 38.84
C SER A 336 27.63 31.64 40.33
N SER A 337 28.11 30.45 40.69
CA SER A 337 28.26 30.00 42.09
C SER A 337 29.63 30.34 42.70
N GLY A 338 30.68 30.46 41.87
CA GLY A 338 32.05 30.79 42.31
C GLY A 338 32.28 32.22 42.81
N GLY A 339 31.27 33.11 42.76
CA GLY A 339 31.40 34.53 43.14
C GLY A 339 30.91 34.92 44.54
N SER A 340 30.52 33.96 45.39
CA SER A 340 29.97 34.25 46.73
C SER A 340 30.74 33.54 47.85
N ASN A 341 32.04 33.83 47.96
CA ASN A 341 32.79 33.65 49.19
C ASN A 341 33.12 35.03 49.78
N SER A 342 32.09 35.76 50.23
CA SER A 342 32.29 36.84 51.19
C SER A 342 32.01 36.30 52.59
N ARG A 343 33.07 36.20 53.37
CA ARG A 343 33.07 35.86 54.80
C ARG A 343 31.92 36.57 55.52
N ARG A 344 30.97 35.80 56.04
CA ARG A 344 30.13 36.24 57.15
C ARG A 344 30.98 36.14 58.41
N THR A 345 31.67 37.22 58.79
CA THR A 345 32.18 37.36 60.16
C THR A 345 30.98 37.41 61.08
N ILE A 346 30.80 36.35 61.86
CA ILE A 346 29.88 36.32 62.99
C ILE A 346 30.58 37.08 64.12
N ASP A 347 30.17 38.31 64.39
CA ASP A 347 30.51 38.97 65.65
C ASP A 347 29.58 38.42 66.75
N PRO A 348 30.12 37.83 67.84
CA PRO A 348 29.29 37.49 68.99
C PRO A 348 29.00 38.77 69.80
N PRO A 349 27.74 39.03 70.23
CA PRO A 349 27.47 40.13 71.14
C PRO A 349 28.02 39.79 72.54
N THR A 350 29.05 40.53 72.96
CA THR A 350 29.54 40.54 74.34
C THR A 350 28.50 41.12 75.29
N GLU A 351 28.07 40.29 76.24
CA GLU A 351 27.26 40.65 77.40
C GLU A 351 28.07 41.55 78.35
N ARG A 352 27.67 42.82 78.51
CA ARG A 352 28.22 43.70 79.56
C ARG A 352 27.33 43.64 80.78
N ILE A 353 27.75 42.83 81.75
CA ILE A 353 27.32 42.91 83.14
C ILE A 353 27.88 44.20 83.75
N ARG A 354 27.03 45.05 84.34
CA ARG A 354 27.44 46.03 85.35
C ARG A 354 26.72 45.73 86.67
N PRO A 355 27.44 45.74 87.81
CA PRO A 355 26.91 45.34 89.11
C PRO A 355 26.13 46.47 89.78
N SER A 356 25.16 46.07 90.59
CA SER A 356 24.52 46.86 91.65
C SER A 356 25.52 47.21 92.75
N ASN A 357 25.45 48.43 93.30
CA ASN A 357 25.52 48.65 94.74
C ASN A 357 25.07 50.07 95.13
N LEU A 358 24.21 50.07 96.17
CA LEU A 358 23.81 51.10 97.14
C LEU A 358 22.94 52.27 96.66
#